data_AF-A0A534BE45-F1
#
_entry.id   AF-A0A534BE45-F1
#
_cell.length_a   1.000
_cell.length_b   1.000
_cell.length_c   1.000
_cell.angle_alpha   90.00
_cell.angle_beta   90.00
_cell.angle_gamma   90.00
#
_symmetry.space_group_name_H-M   'P 1'
#
loop_
_entity.id
_entity.type
_entity.pdbx_description
1 polymer ?
#
loop_
_entity_poly.entity_id
_entity_poly.type
_entity_poly.pdbx_seq_one_letter_code
_entity_poly.pdbx_strand_id
1 'polypeptide(L)'
;MLDLVGSAVGMMAVAINLVAITNILPGSPARRLSLAAIAGAWVGLATGLGAAGALVFSPSHPVPLVGVLFAAPLLIVGALALKYPSVRSTLMAIPMPLLIGLNALRVLGVLFLLLAAAGRLSGPFPYSAGLGDIITGAFAIPLALSVARSQ
;
A
#
# COMPACT_ATOMS: atom_id res chain seq x y z
N MET A 1 -11.70 18.68 8.03
CA MET A 1 -10.57 19.03 7.14
C MET A 1 -9.54 17.90 7.05
N LEU A 2 -9.06 17.37 8.19
CA LEU A 2 -8.08 16.27 8.19
C LEU A 2 -8.53 15.01 7.44
N ASP A 3 -9.82 14.67 7.41
CA ASP A 3 -10.30 13.50 6.64
C ASP A 3 -10.16 13.71 5.14
N LEU A 4 -10.63 14.85 4.61
CA LEU A 4 -10.57 15.11 3.18
C LEU A 4 -9.11 15.16 2.71
N VAL A 5 -8.26 15.86 3.47
CA VAL A 5 -6.82 15.95 3.18
C VAL A 5 -6.16 14.58 3.32
N GLY A 6 -6.43 13.85 4.40
CA GLY A 6 -5.86 12.53 4.64
C GLY A 6 -6.28 11.50 3.59
N SER A 7 -7.56 11.49 3.20
CA SER A 7 -8.07 10.64 2.12
C SER A 7 -7.48 11.02 0.76
N ALA A 8 -7.39 12.32 0.44
CA ALA A 8 -6.78 12.77 -0.82
C ALA A 8 -5.30 12.38 -0.89
N VAL A 9 -4.54 12.64 0.18
CA VAL A 9 -3.11 12.30 0.27
C VAL A 9 -2.89 10.78 0.23
N GLY A 10 -3.72 10.01 0.95
CA GLY A 10 -3.67 8.55 0.93
C GLY A 10 -3.97 7.97 -0.46
N MET A 11 -5.02 8.46 -1.13
CA MET A 11 -5.37 8.04 -2.49
C MET A 11 -4.31 8.44 -3.50
N MET A 12 -3.71 9.62 -3.37
CA MET A 12 -2.58 10.05 -4.18
C MET A 12 -1.38 9.11 -4.00
N ALA A 13 -1.04 8.73 -2.77
CA ALA A 13 0.06 7.81 -2.51
C ALA A 13 -0.20 6.42 -3.13
N VAL A 14 -1.43 5.91 -3.03
CA VAL A 14 -1.82 4.66 -3.71
C VAL A 14 -1.70 4.80 -5.23
N ALA A 15 -2.22 5.88 -5.81
CA ALA A 15 -2.17 6.12 -7.25
C ALA A 15 -0.72 6.20 -7.76
N ILE A 16 0.16 6.92 -7.04
CA ILE A 16 1.58 7.01 -7.38
C ILE A 16 2.22 5.62 -7.37
N ASN A 17 2.01 4.82 -6.30
CA ASN A 17 2.54 3.46 -6.22
C ASN A 17 2.03 2.59 -7.38
N LEU A 18 0.74 2.65 -7.67
CA LEU A 18 0.12 1.84 -8.70
C LEU A 18 0.63 2.19 -10.10
N VAL A 19 0.69 3.48 -10.43
CA VAL A 19 1.20 3.97 -11.72
C VAL A 19 2.69 3.66 -11.86
N ALA A 20 3.49 3.90 -10.82
CA ALA A 20 4.92 3.62 -10.85
C ALA A 20 5.22 2.14 -11.08
N ILE A 21 4.52 1.24 -10.37
CA ILE A 21 4.70 -0.21 -10.55
C ILE A 21 4.15 -0.66 -11.90
N THR A 22 2.92 -0.31 -12.28
CA THR A 22 2.34 -0.82 -13.53
C THR A 22 3.07 -0.35 -14.79
N ASN A 23 3.69 0.84 -14.77
CA ASN A 23 4.43 1.36 -15.92
C ASN A 23 5.73 0.61 -16.21
N ILE A 24 6.39 0.06 -15.19
CA ILE A 24 7.64 -0.70 -15.40
C ILE A 24 7.39 -2.16 -15.77
N LEU A 25 6.18 -2.69 -15.52
CA LEU A 25 5.90 -4.10 -15.76
C LEU A 25 5.91 -4.40 -17.27
N PRO A 26 6.53 -5.51 -17.70
CA PRO A 26 6.53 -5.91 -19.11
C PRO A 26 5.11 -6.28 -19.57
N GLY A 27 4.71 -5.84 -20.76
CA GLY A 27 3.43 -6.19 -21.37
C GLY A 27 2.78 -5.06 -22.16
N SER A 28 1.62 -5.35 -22.75
CA SER A 28 0.85 -4.36 -23.50
C SER A 28 0.22 -3.30 -22.58
N PRO A 29 -0.06 -2.08 -23.09
CA PRO A 29 -0.77 -1.05 -22.33
C PRO A 29 -2.11 -1.54 -21.77
N ALA A 30 -2.85 -2.34 -22.52
CA ALA A 30 -4.10 -2.94 -22.08
C ALA A 30 -3.90 -3.83 -20.84
N ARG A 31 -2.85 -4.66 -20.82
CA ARG A 31 -2.53 -5.51 -19.66
C ARG A 31 -2.18 -4.67 -18.43
N ARG A 32 -1.38 -3.62 -18.60
CA ARG A 32 -1.02 -2.69 -17.51
C ARG A 32 -2.25 -1.99 -16.95
N LEU A 33 -3.15 -1.53 -17.83
CA LEU A 33 -4.42 -0.92 -17.44
C LEU A 33 -5.31 -1.90 -16.68
N SER A 34 -5.42 -3.16 -17.12
CA SER A 34 -6.18 -4.18 -16.40
C SER A 34 -5.62 -4.45 -15.00
N LEU A 35 -4.29 -4.53 -14.86
CA LEU A 35 -3.65 -4.68 -13.54
C LEU A 35 -3.92 -3.48 -12.63
N ALA A 36 -3.83 -2.26 -13.17
CA ALA A 36 -4.17 -1.05 -12.46
C ALA A 36 -5.66 -1.04 -12.04
N ALA A 37 -6.57 -1.42 -12.92
CA ALA A 37 -8.00 -1.48 -12.63
C ALA A 37 -8.32 -2.50 -11.54
N ILE A 38 -7.71 -3.70 -11.58
CA ILE A 38 -7.92 -4.73 -10.56
C ILE A 38 -7.41 -4.26 -9.19
N ALA A 39 -6.19 -3.69 -9.13
CA ALA A 39 -5.63 -3.19 -7.89
C ALA A 39 -6.41 -1.98 -7.35
N GLY A 40 -6.80 -1.06 -8.21
CA GLY A 40 -7.65 0.08 -7.88
C GLY A 40 -9.03 -0.35 -7.36
N ALA A 41 -9.65 -1.34 -7.99
CA ALA A 41 -10.91 -1.92 -7.53
C ALA A 41 -10.77 -2.58 -6.15
N TRP A 42 -9.65 -3.26 -5.88
CA TRP A 42 -9.37 -3.83 -4.55
C TRP A 42 -9.27 -2.75 -3.47
N VAL A 43 -8.51 -1.67 -3.74
CA VAL A 43 -8.41 -0.53 -2.83
C VAL A 43 -9.76 0.17 -2.63
N GLY A 44 -10.52 0.34 -3.71
CA GLY A 44 -11.86 0.91 -3.67
C GLY A 44 -12.82 0.07 -2.82
N LEU A 45 -12.79 -1.25 -2.97
CA LEU A 45 -13.55 -2.19 -2.14
C LEU A 45 -13.17 -2.04 -0.65
N ALA A 46 -11.88 -2.09 -0.32
CA ALA A 46 -11.41 -1.96 1.05
C ALA A 46 -11.84 -0.61 1.68
N THR A 47 -11.73 0.47 0.90
CA THR A 47 -12.14 1.82 1.32
C THR A 47 -13.65 1.90 1.53
N GLY A 48 -14.44 1.35 0.60
CA GLY A 48 -15.90 1.29 0.70
C GLY A 48 -16.38 0.51 1.92
N LEU A 49 -15.77 -0.65 2.18
CA LEU A 49 -16.04 -1.45 3.39
C LEU A 49 -15.71 -0.67 4.67
N GLY A 50 -14.58 0.06 4.67
CA GLY A 50 -14.20 0.94 5.78
C GLY A 50 -15.21 2.06 6.02
N ALA A 51 -15.63 2.74 4.95
CA ALA A 51 -16.64 3.81 5.01
C ALA A 51 -18.02 3.30 5.46
N ALA A 52 -18.38 2.07 5.11
CA ALA A 52 -19.60 1.41 5.55
C ALA A 52 -19.55 0.91 7.01
N GLY A 53 -18.40 1.04 7.70
CA GLY A 53 -18.20 0.52 9.06
C GLY A 53 -18.05 -1.00 9.13
N ALA A 54 -17.99 -1.69 7.99
CA ALA A 54 -17.92 -3.15 7.92
C ALA A 54 -16.56 -3.72 8.40
N LEU A 55 -15.55 -2.87 8.60
CA LEU A 55 -14.23 -3.27 9.10
C LEU A 55 -14.12 -3.23 10.64
N VAL A 56 -15.17 -2.78 11.34
CA VAL A 56 -15.21 -2.77 12.80
C VAL A 56 -15.41 -4.20 13.31
N PHE A 57 -14.52 -4.64 14.20
CA PHE A 57 -14.67 -5.94 14.85
C PHE A 57 -15.92 -5.95 15.75
N SER A 58 -16.70 -7.02 15.65
CA SER A 58 -17.91 -7.24 16.45
C SER A 58 -18.03 -8.72 16.80
N PRO A 59 -18.61 -9.10 17.97
CA PRO A 59 -18.93 -10.50 18.26
C PRO A 59 -19.78 -11.18 17.19
N SER A 60 -20.63 -10.43 16.47
CA SER A 60 -21.42 -10.96 15.35
C SER A 60 -20.64 -11.10 14.04
N HIS A 61 -19.48 -10.45 13.94
CA HIS A 61 -18.58 -10.46 12.79
C HIS A 61 -17.14 -10.70 13.27
N PRO A 62 -16.82 -11.93 13.74
CA PRO A 62 -15.57 -12.21 14.44
C PRO A 62 -14.35 -12.26 13.51
N VAL A 63 -14.55 -12.16 12.19
CA VAL A 63 -13.46 -12.22 11.21
C VAL A 63 -12.75 -10.85 11.17
N PRO A 64 -11.43 -10.79 11.39
CA PRO A 64 -10.67 -9.55 11.29
C PRO A 64 -10.49 -9.14 9.82
N LEU A 65 -11.51 -8.56 9.21
CA LEU A 65 -11.54 -8.24 7.78
C LEU A 65 -10.39 -7.33 7.32
N VAL A 66 -9.90 -6.44 8.18
CA VAL A 66 -8.69 -5.63 7.89
C VAL A 66 -7.49 -6.53 7.58
N GLY A 67 -7.28 -7.58 8.40
CA GLY A 67 -6.21 -8.55 8.18
C GLY A 67 -6.42 -9.37 6.92
N VAL A 68 -7.66 -9.73 6.61
CA VAL A 68 -8.01 -10.45 5.37
C VAL A 68 -7.74 -9.60 4.13
N LEU A 69 -8.18 -8.33 4.12
CA LEU A 69 -7.98 -7.39 3.01
C LEU A 69 -6.50 -7.10 2.75
N PHE A 70 -5.68 -7.13 3.80
CA PHE A 70 -4.22 -7.02 3.70
C PHE A 70 -3.56 -8.32 3.21
N ALA A 71 -3.91 -9.46 3.80
CA ALA A 71 -3.22 -10.73 3.55
C ALA A 71 -3.61 -11.35 2.19
N ALA A 72 -4.86 -11.22 1.76
CA ALA A 72 -5.35 -11.83 0.52
C ALA A 72 -4.52 -11.49 -0.72
N PRO A 73 -4.26 -10.20 -1.07
CA PRO A 73 -3.46 -9.88 -2.26
C PRO A 73 -2.03 -10.43 -2.14
N LEU A 74 -1.42 -10.38 -0.95
CA LEU A 74 -0.08 -10.91 -0.71
C LEU A 74 -0.02 -12.43 -0.92
N LEU A 75 -0.97 -13.17 -0.35
CA LEU A 75 -1.04 -14.62 -0.47
C LEU A 75 -1.38 -15.07 -1.89
N ILE A 76 -2.30 -14.39 -2.56
CA ILE A 76 -2.68 -14.69 -3.96
C ILE A 76 -1.49 -14.46 -4.87
N VAL A 77 -0.85 -13.28 -4.82
CA VAL A 77 0.32 -12.98 -5.67
C VAL A 77 1.50 -13.88 -5.33
N GLY A 78 1.74 -14.17 -4.05
CA GLY A 78 2.77 -15.10 -3.59
C GLY A 78 2.54 -16.52 -4.13
N ALA A 79 1.33 -17.05 -4.02
CA ALA A 79 0.98 -18.37 -4.56
C ALA A 79 1.13 -18.42 -6.09
N LEU A 80 0.72 -17.36 -6.80
CA LEU A 80 0.92 -17.25 -8.25
C LEU A 80 2.40 -17.21 -8.62
N ALA A 81 3.24 -16.50 -7.86
CA ALA A 81 4.68 -16.44 -8.09
C ALA A 81 5.37 -17.79 -7.84
N LEU A 82 4.90 -18.57 -6.86
CA LEU A 82 5.40 -19.93 -6.61
C LEU A 82 4.99 -20.90 -7.71
N LYS A 83 3.75 -20.77 -8.22
CA LYS A 83 3.20 -21.67 -9.23
C LYS A 83 3.68 -21.36 -10.66
N TYR A 84 3.88 -20.09 -10.99
CA TYR A 84 4.14 -19.64 -12.36
C TYR A 84 5.48 -18.91 -12.48
N PRO A 85 6.51 -19.50 -13.14
CA PRO A 85 7.81 -18.88 -13.32
C PRO A 85 7.78 -17.50 -13.99
N SER A 86 6.81 -17.28 -14.88
CA SER A 86 6.61 -16.00 -15.57
C SER A 86 6.15 -14.87 -14.63
N VAL A 87 5.33 -15.19 -13.62
CA VAL A 87 4.94 -14.23 -12.58
C VAL A 87 6.14 -13.90 -11.71
N ARG A 88 6.90 -14.93 -11.28
CA ARG A 88 8.11 -14.74 -10.50
C ARG A 88 9.14 -13.88 -11.23
N SER A 89 9.43 -14.17 -12.50
CA SER A 89 10.40 -13.40 -13.28
C SER A 89 9.97 -11.95 -13.46
N THR A 90 8.67 -11.71 -13.64
CA THR A 90 8.10 -10.36 -13.72
C THR A 90 8.30 -9.60 -12.41
N LEU A 91 8.06 -10.22 -11.26
CA LEU A 91 8.28 -9.59 -9.95
C LEU A 91 9.75 -9.32 -9.67
N MET A 92 10.65 -10.23 -10.06
CA MET A 92 12.10 -10.08 -9.88
C MET A 92 12.72 -9.05 -10.83
N ALA A 93 12.01 -8.66 -11.89
CA ALA A 93 12.45 -7.62 -12.83
C ALA A 93 12.16 -6.19 -12.32
N ILE A 94 11.43 -6.04 -11.21
CA ILE A 94 11.15 -4.73 -10.62
C ILE A 94 12.48 -4.12 -10.12
N PRO A 95 12.88 -2.91 -10.57
CA PRO A 95 14.12 -2.30 -10.13
C PRO A 95 14.12 -2.05 -8.62
N MET A 96 15.16 -2.52 -7.93
CA MET A 96 15.35 -2.28 -6.50
C MET A 96 15.31 -0.78 -6.13
N PRO A 97 15.93 0.15 -6.91
CA PRO A 97 15.86 1.57 -6.61
C PRO A 97 14.43 2.11 -6.59
N LEU A 98 13.55 1.59 -7.47
CA LEU A 98 12.13 1.97 -7.50
C LEU A 98 11.43 1.52 -6.22
N LEU A 99 11.64 0.27 -5.80
CA LEU A 99 11.04 -0.26 -4.57
C LEU A 99 11.48 0.52 -3.34
N ILE A 100 12.77 0.86 -3.24
CA ILE A 100 13.28 1.70 -2.16
C ILE A 100 12.63 3.09 -2.22
N GLY A 101 12.65 3.75 -3.39
CA GLY A 101 12.10 5.09 -3.55
C GLY A 101 10.61 5.19 -3.21
N LEU A 102 9.80 4.20 -3.59
CA LEU A 102 8.37 4.17 -3.27
C LEU A 102 8.09 4.10 -1.76
N ASN A 103 9.01 3.54 -0.97
CA ASN A 103 8.86 3.53 0.49
C ASN A 103 8.97 4.93 1.11
N ALA A 104 9.54 5.93 0.43
CA ALA A 104 9.58 7.31 0.94
C ALA A 104 8.17 7.89 1.21
N LEU A 105 7.16 7.45 0.46
CA LEU A 105 5.76 7.83 0.69
C LEU A 105 5.24 7.38 2.06
N ARG A 106 5.88 6.41 2.72
CA ARG A 106 5.49 5.98 4.07
C ARG A 106 5.74 7.02 5.15
N VAL A 107 6.50 8.09 4.87
CA VAL A 107 6.56 9.25 5.80
C VAL A 107 5.16 9.83 6.07
N LEU A 108 4.21 9.63 5.14
CA LEU A 108 2.80 9.99 5.29
C LEU A 108 2.08 9.20 6.42
N GLY A 109 2.70 8.17 7.00
CA GLY A 109 2.21 7.48 8.19
C GLY A 109 1.99 8.40 9.40
N VAL A 110 2.58 9.59 9.40
CA VAL A 110 2.26 10.67 10.35
C VAL A 110 0.76 11.01 10.39
N LEU A 111 0.04 10.82 9.29
CA LEU A 111 -1.41 11.02 9.22
C LEU A 111 -2.16 10.09 10.19
N PHE A 112 -1.67 8.88 10.45
CA PHE A 112 -2.27 7.98 11.44
C PHE A 112 -2.15 8.57 12.85
N LEU A 113 -0.99 9.14 13.19
CA LEU A 113 -0.76 9.79 14.49
C LEU A 113 -1.62 11.05 14.65
N LEU A 114 -1.76 11.86 13.60
CA LEU A 114 -2.63 13.04 13.62
C LEU A 114 -4.10 12.68 13.78
N LEU A 115 -4.57 11.63 13.10
CA LEU A 115 -5.94 11.14 13.26
C LEU A 115 -6.19 10.56 14.65
N ALA A 116 -5.19 9.91 15.26
CA ALA A 116 -5.27 9.45 16.65
C ALA A 116 -5.32 10.61 17.64
N ALA A 117 -4.47 11.63 17.47
CA ALA A 117 -4.48 12.85 18.27
C ALA A 117 -5.82 13.60 18.17
N ALA A 118 -6.48 13.53 17.02
CA ALA A 118 -7.83 14.06 16.81
C ALA A 118 -8.96 13.15 17.33
N GLY A 119 -8.65 12.01 17.96
CA GLY A 119 -9.62 11.05 18.49
C GLY A 119 -10.39 10.26 17.43
N ARG A 120 -9.89 10.21 16.18
CA ARG A 120 -10.59 9.61 15.02
C ARG A 120 -10.05 8.24 14.63
N LEU A 121 -8.87 7.88 15.14
CA LEU A 121 -8.37 6.52 15.15
C LEU A 121 -8.07 6.10 16.59
N SER A 122 -8.46 4.87 16.93
CA SER A 122 -8.33 4.33 18.28
C SER A 122 -7.49 3.05 18.31
N GLY A 123 -7.13 2.62 19.52
CA GLY A 123 -6.34 1.41 19.74
C GLY A 123 -4.85 1.56 19.41
N PRO A 124 -4.11 0.44 19.35
CA PRO A 124 -2.66 0.46 19.11
C PRO A 124 -2.28 0.72 17.64
N PHE A 125 -3.23 0.54 16.71
CA PHE A 125 -2.98 0.61 15.27
C PHE A 125 -2.28 1.91 14.82
N PRO A 126 -2.72 3.12 15.22
CA PRO A 126 -2.12 4.35 14.71
C PRO A 126 -0.66 4.51 15.10
N TYR A 127 -0.28 4.04 16.28
CA TYR A 127 1.07 4.10 16.80
C TYR A 127 1.96 3.08 16.09
N SER A 128 1.54 1.81 16.03
CA SER A 128 2.32 0.76 15.38
C SER A 128 2.49 1.00 13.88
N ALA A 129 1.39 1.33 13.17
CA ALA A 129 1.44 1.61 11.73
C ALA A 129 2.15 2.93 11.45
N GLY A 130 1.80 4.02 12.17
CA GLY A 130 2.38 5.34 11.94
C GLY A 130 3.87 5.40 12.18
N LEU A 131 4.35 4.87 13.32
CA LEU A 131 5.78 4.87 13.64
C LEU A 131 6.57 3.96 12.69
N GLY A 132 6.06 2.76 12.39
CA GLY A 132 6.69 1.86 11.43
C GLY A 132 6.83 2.50 10.06
N ASP A 133 5.78 3.14 9.57
CA ASP A 133 5.75 3.83 8.29
C ASP A 133 6.74 5.00 8.24
N ILE A 134 6.77 5.83 9.28
CA ILE A 134 7.71 6.94 9.40
C ILE A 134 9.15 6.44 9.39
N ILE A 135 9.48 5.41 10.18
CA ILE A 135 10.84 4.84 10.25
C ILE A 135 11.23 4.32 8.87
N THR A 136 10.41 3.47 8.25
CA THR A 136 10.71 2.91 6.92
C THR A 136 10.87 4.00 5.86
N GLY A 137 9.97 4.99 5.83
CA GLY A 137 10.04 6.08 4.87
C GLY A 137 11.25 6.99 5.09
N ALA A 138 11.59 7.30 6.34
CA ALA A 138 12.75 8.13 6.68
C ALA A 138 14.06 7.47 6.26
N PHE A 139 14.21 6.15 6.42
CA PHE A 139 15.39 5.42 5.96
C PHE A 139 15.41 5.16 4.45
N ALA A 140 14.24 5.07 3.81
CA ALA A 140 14.13 4.89 2.36
C ALA A 140 14.72 6.07 1.57
N ILE A 141 14.56 7.31 2.06
CA ILE A 141 15.05 8.52 1.39
C ILE A 141 16.59 8.52 1.22
N PRO A 142 17.41 8.44 2.29
CA PRO A 142 18.86 8.43 2.15
C PRO A 142 19.36 7.18 1.42
N LEU A 143 18.68 6.03 1.58
CA LEU A 143 19.04 4.81 0.86
C LEU A 143 18.81 4.96 -0.65
N ALA A 144 17.66 5.52 -1.07
CA ALA A 144 17.39 5.80 -2.47
C ALA A 144 18.43 6.77 -3.07
N LEU A 145 18.80 7.82 -2.34
CA LEU A 145 19.85 8.77 -2.75
C LEU A 145 21.22 8.09 -2.88
N SER A 146 21.56 7.21 -1.95
CA SER A 146 22.82 6.45 -2.01
C SER A 146 22.86 5.53 -3.23
N VAL A 147 21.77 4.80 -3.50
CA VAL A 147 21.68 3.89 -4.64
C VAL A 147 21.74 4.65 -5.96
N ALA A 148 21.06 5.80 -6.06
CA ALA A 148 21.08 6.65 -7.24
C ALA A 148 22.46 7.23 -7.56
N ARG A 149 23.33 7.41 -6.56
CA ARG A 149 24.71 7.88 -6.74
C ARG A 149 25.70 6.78 -7.11
N SER A 150 25.32 5.51 -6.89
CA SER A 150 26.16 4.34 -7.17
C SER A 150 25.91 3.71 -8.55
N GLN A 151 24.95 4.26 -9.31
CA GLN A 151 24.67 3.90 -10.70
C GLN A 151 25.33 4.90 -11.65
#